data_AF-A0A428SNX3-F1
#
_entry.id   AF-A0A428SNX3-F1
#
_cell.length_a   1.000
_cell.length_b   1.000
_cell.length_c   1.000
_cell.angle_alpha   90.00
_cell.angle_beta   90.00
_cell.angle_gamma   90.00
#
_symmetry.space_group_name_H-M   'P 1'
#
loop_
_entity.id
_entity.type
_entity.pdbx_description
1 polymer ?
#
loop_
_entity_poly.entity_id
_entity_poly.type
_entity_poly.pdbx_seq_one_letter_code
_entity_poly.pdbx_strand_id
1 'polypeptide(L)'
;MGKRKSSKKPMGPKKSDPLPTTFACLFCNHENSVSVKLDKKAGVGQLDCRICGQKFQCAVNYLSAAVDVYGEWVDAADSVAKGESADAGYTGTSRGAGSGRAAGGRSAVDNDEDDRRSYEGEYDDY
;
A
#
# COMPACT_ATOMS: atom_id res chain seq x y z
N MET A 1 -43.07 -19.06 -39.33
CA MET A 1 -43.20 -19.49 -37.92
C MET A 1 -42.01 -18.98 -37.12
N GLY A 2 -42.28 -18.12 -36.14
CA GLY A 2 -41.30 -17.20 -35.52
C GLY A 2 -40.26 -17.87 -34.62
N LYS A 3 -39.00 -17.50 -34.83
CA LYS A 3 -37.86 -17.83 -33.96
C LYS A 3 -38.00 -17.08 -32.64
N ARG A 4 -38.35 -17.79 -31.57
CA ARG A 4 -38.56 -17.19 -30.24
C ARG A 4 -37.20 -16.78 -29.66
N LYS A 5 -36.95 -15.48 -29.52
CA LYS A 5 -35.83 -14.94 -28.75
C LYS A 5 -36.08 -15.25 -27.28
N SER A 6 -35.27 -16.14 -26.71
CA SER A 6 -35.22 -16.36 -25.27
C SER A 6 -34.64 -15.11 -24.61
N SER A 7 -35.49 -14.35 -23.91
CA SER A 7 -35.06 -13.22 -23.09
C SER A 7 -34.41 -13.77 -21.82
N LYS A 8 -33.08 -13.89 -21.84
CA LYS A 8 -32.32 -14.24 -20.64
C LYS A 8 -32.39 -13.04 -19.70
N LYS A 9 -33.10 -13.18 -18.57
CA LYS A 9 -33.21 -12.13 -17.55
C LYS A 9 -31.79 -11.67 -17.18
N PRO A 10 -31.51 -10.36 -17.12
CA PRO A 10 -30.21 -9.87 -16.67
C PRO A 10 -29.97 -10.44 -15.27
N MET A 11 -28.85 -11.15 -15.11
CA MET A 11 -28.40 -11.63 -13.80
C MET A 11 -28.33 -10.41 -12.88
N GLY A 12 -29.16 -10.41 -11.84
CA GLY A 12 -29.18 -9.35 -10.85
C GLY A 12 -27.78 -9.12 -10.27
N PRO A 13 -27.48 -7.89 -9.81
CA PRO A 13 -26.16 -7.56 -9.30
C PRO A 13 -25.76 -8.59 -8.25
N LYS A 14 -24.63 -9.26 -8.48
CA LYS A 14 -24.05 -10.23 -7.56
C LYS A 14 -23.86 -9.50 -6.23
N LYS A 15 -24.56 -9.95 -5.20
CA LYS A 15 -24.38 -9.47 -3.84
C LYS A 15 -22.95 -9.85 -3.46
N SER A 16 -22.03 -8.89 -3.46
CA SER A 16 -20.71 -9.10 -2.89
C SER A 16 -20.93 -9.40 -1.42
N ASP A 17 -20.50 -10.58 -0.97
CA ASP A 17 -20.49 -10.88 0.45
C ASP A 17 -19.77 -9.75 1.19
N PRO A 18 -20.35 -9.21 2.28
CA PRO A 18 -19.77 -8.08 2.96
C PRO A 18 -18.41 -8.48 3.52
N LEU A 19 -17.34 -7.85 3.03
CA LEU A 19 -16.01 -8.02 3.59
C LEU A 19 -16.02 -7.63 5.07
N PRO A 20 -15.19 -8.27 5.91
CA PRO A 20 -15.12 -7.93 7.32
C PRO A 20 -14.71 -6.46 7.48
N THR A 21 -15.48 -5.72 8.27
CA THR A 21 -15.24 -4.31 8.59
C THR A 21 -14.70 -4.12 10.01
N THR A 22 -14.38 -5.21 10.70
CA THR A 22 -13.91 -5.25 12.08
C THR A 22 -12.48 -5.78 12.14
N PHE A 23 -11.60 -4.99 12.74
CA PHE A 23 -10.17 -5.30 12.87
C PHE A 23 -9.70 -5.11 14.32
N ALA A 24 -8.51 -5.60 14.64
CA ALA A 24 -7.84 -5.36 15.91
C ALA A 24 -7.27 -3.94 15.97
N CYS A 25 -7.20 -3.33 17.14
CA CYS A 25 -6.57 -2.02 17.31
C CYS A 25 -5.07 -2.17 17.58
N LEU A 26 -4.23 -1.40 16.88
CA LEU A 26 -2.78 -1.40 17.07
C LEU A 26 -2.34 -0.82 18.42
N PHE A 27 -3.15 0.04 19.03
CA PHE A 27 -2.79 0.74 20.27
C PHE A 27 -3.29 0.03 21.54
N CYS A 28 -4.56 -0.39 21.55
CA CYS A 28 -5.16 -1.05 22.72
C CYS A 28 -5.28 -2.57 22.59
N ASN A 29 -4.83 -3.13 21.46
CA ASN A 29 -4.75 -4.57 21.20
C ASN A 29 -6.05 -5.37 21.45
N HIS A 30 -7.21 -4.72 21.37
CA HIS A 30 -8.51 -5.39 21.45
C HIS A 30 -8.96 -5.82 20.06
N GLU A 31 -9.34 -7.08 19.92
CA GLU A 31 -9.95 -7.62 18.71
C GLU A 31 -11.32 -6.99 18.44
N ASN A 32 -11.71 -6.86 17.17
CA ASN A 32 -12.99 -6.30 16.73
C ASN A 32 -13.33 -4.91 17.31
N SER A 33 -12.33 -4.17 17.78
CA SER A 33 -12.50 -2.86 18.40
C SER A 33 -12.53 -1.73 17.38
N VAL A 34 -11.99 -1.96 16.19
CA VAL A 34 -11.88 -0.99 15.10
C VAL A 34 -13.04 -1.19 14.13
N SER A 35 -13.79 -0.11 13.87
CA SER A 35 -14.81 -0.06 12.82
C SER A 35 -14.41 0.89 11.70
N VAL A 36 -14.50 0.42 10.46
CA VAL A 36 -14.16 1.19 9.26
C VAL A 36 -15.44 1.60 8.51
N LYS A 37 -15.52 2.87 8.12
CA LYS A 37 -16.57 3.43 7.26
C LYS A 37 -15.95 3.98 5.98
N LEU A 38 -16.47 3.57 4.82
CA LEU A 38 -16.00 4.04 3.52
C LEU A 38 -17.06 4.91 2.87
N ASP A 39 -16.74 6.20 2.68
CA ASP A 39 -17.50 7.06 1.81
C ASP A 39 -16.84 7.10 0.43
N LYS A 40 -17.28 6.19 -0.45
CA LYS A 40 -16.78 6.09 -1.83
C LYS A 40 -17.14 7.30 -2.69
N LYS A 41 -18.13 8.11 -2.30
CA LYS A 41 -18.53 9.32 -3.04
C LYS A 41 -17.60 10.48 -2.70
N ALA A 42 -17.28 10.62 -1.43
CA ALA A 42 -16.31 11.61 -0.97
C ALA A 42 -14.86 11.18 -1.25
N GLY A 43 -14.62 9.89 -1.49
CA GLY A 43 -13.27 9.34 -1.62
C GLY A 43 -12.52 9.31 -0.29
N VAL A 44 -13.27 9.15 0.82
CA VAL A 44 -12.71 9.20 2.19
C VAL A 44 -13.04 7.93 2.96
N GLY A 45 -12.01 7.31 3.53
CA GLY A 45 -12.11 6.23 4.50
C GLY A 45 -11.94 6.78 5.91
N GLN A 46 -12.79 6.34 6.84
CA GLN A 46 -12.76 6.70 8.26
C GLN A 46 -12.60 5.44 9.10
N LEU A 47 -11.71 5.49 10.09
CA LEU A 47 -11.44 4.41 11.02
C LEU A 47 -11.64 4.92 12.45
N ASP A 48 -12.42 4.17 13.23
CA ASP A 48 -12.79 4.49 14.60
C ASP A 48 -12.50 3.29 15.53
N CYS A 49 -11.62 3.44 16.53
CA CYS A 49 -11.53 2.46 17.62
C CYS A 49 -12.54 2.78 18.74
N ARG A 50 -13.33 1.78 19.14
CA ARG A 50 -14.36 1.92 20.20
C ARG A 50 -13.80 1.86 21.63
N ILE A 51 -12.59 1.33 21.81
CA ILE A 51 -12.00 1.14 23.14
C ILE A 51 -11.09 2.31 23.51
N CYS A 52 -10.06 2.62 22.72
CA CYS A 52 -9.13 3.72 22.99
C CYS A 52 -9.51 5.04 22.32
N GLY A 53 -10.55 5.05 21.47
CA GLY A 53 -11.06 6.28 20.84
C GLY A 53 -10.23 6.83 19.68
N GLN A 54 -9.19 6.12 19.23
CA GLN A 54 -8.35 6.55 18.10
C GLN A 54 -9.17 6.70 16.81
N LYS A 55 -8.87 7.76 16.06
CA LYS A 55 -9.55 8.16 14.83
C LYS A 55 -8.52 8.34 13.73
N PHE A 56 -8.77 7.77 12.56
CA PHE A 56 -7.91 7.92 11.41
C PHE A 56 -8.73 8.12 10.15
N GLN A 57 -8.19 8.93 9.23
CA GLN A 57 -8.83 9.25 7.97
C GLN A 57 -7.80 9.13 6.84
N CYS A 58 -8.18 8.45 5.76
CA CYS A 58 -7.35 8.35 4.56
C CYS A 58 -8.19 8.56 3.29
N ALA A 59 -7.49 8.79 2.17
CA ALA A 59 -8.12 8.84 0.86
C ALA A 59 -8.41 7.42 0.37
N VAL A 60 -9.59 7.20 -0.23
CA VAL A 60 -10.01 5.90 -0.76
C VAL A 60 -10.58 6.04 -2.17
N ASN A 61 -10.46 4.97 -2.95
CA ASN A 61 -10.96 4.89 -4.31
C ASN A 61 -12.16 3.92 -4.42
N TYR A 62 -12.77 3.81 -5.61
CA TYR A 62 -13.90 2.89 -5.85
C TYR A 62 -13.54 1.40 -5.68
N LEU A 63 -12.26 1.06 -5.90
CA LEU A 63 -11.70 -0.28 -5.68
C LEU A 63 -11.35 -0.56 -4.22
N SER A 64 -11.30 0.49 -3.38
CA SER A 64 -10.87 0.35 -2.00
C SER A 64 -11.91 -0.37 -1.14
N ALA A 65 -11.39 -1.22 -0.26
CA ALA A 65 -12.09 -2.01 0.73
C ALA A 65 -11.65 -1.60 2.15
N ALA A 66 -12.33 -2.15 3.16
CA ALA A 66 -12.05 -1.82 4.56
C ALA A 66 -10.62 -2.21 5.00
N VAL A 67 -10.04 -3.23 4.36
CA VAL A 67 -8.65 -3.66 4.62
C VAL A 67 -7.63 -2.62 4.14
N ASP A 68 -7.89 -1.91 3.05
CA ASP A 68 -6.95 -0.90 2.53
C ASP A 68 -6.80 0.27 3.52
N VAL A 69 -7.93 0.71 4.10
CA VAL A 69 -7.94 1.75 5.15
C VAL A 69 -7.18 1.29 6.40
N TYR A 70 -7.30 0.01 6.74
CA TYR A 70 -6.58 -0.57 7.87
C TYR A 70 -5.06 -0.64 7.59
N GLY A 71 -4.65 -1.02 6.38
CA GLY A 71 -3.24 -1.02 5.96
C GLY A 71 -2.61 0.38 6.03
N GLU A 72 -3.26 1.37 5.45
CA GLU A 72 -2.83 2.78 5.52
C GLU A 72 -2.69 3.27 6.96
N TRP A 73 -3.56 2.81 7.87
CA TRP A 73 -3.48 3.14 9.29
C TRP A 73 -2.28 2.48 9.99
N VAL A 74 -1.95 1.23 9.63
CA VAL A 74 -0.74 0.53 10.11
C VAL A 74 0.50 1.28 9.64
N ASP A 75 0.59 1.58 8.34
CA ASP A 75 1.74 2.29 7.76
C ASP A 75 1.90 3.69 8.36
N ALA A 76 0.80 4.40 8.61
CA ALA A 76 0.82 5.70 9.28
C ALA A 76 1.28 5.59 10.74
N ALA A 77 0.83 4.58 11.48
CA ALA A 77 1.25 4.35 12.86
C ALA A 77 2.76 4.01 12.94
N ASP A 78 3.24 3.15 12.03
CA ASP A 78 4.65 2.79 11.94
C ASP A 78 5.53 3.97 11.53
N SER A 79 5.03 4.83 10.63
CA SER A 79 5.74 6.04 10.20
C SER A 79 5.90 7.05 11.35
N VAL A 80 4.89 7.21 12.20
CA VAL A 80 4.98 8.06 13.40
C VAL A 80 5.96 7.46 14.41
N ALA A 81 5.95 6.13 14.58
CA ALA A 81 6.88 5.45 15.49
C ALA A 81 8.34 5.51 15.01
N LYS A 82 8.58 5.52 13.69
CA LYS A 82 9.92 5.58 13.11
C LYS A 82 10.51 6.99 12.98
N GLY A 83 9.73 8.05 13.18
CA GLY A 83 10.21 9.42 13.35
C GLY A 83 11.07 9.98 12.20
N GLU A 84 10.48 10.86 11.37
CA GLU A 84 11.21 11.94 10.68
C GLU A 84 12.49 11.56 9.89
N SER A 85 12.56 10.35 9.31
CA SER A 85 13.77 9.88 8.60
C SER A 85 13.44 9.00 7.39
N ALA A 86 12.55 9.44 6.49
CA ALA A 86 12.44 8.87 5.14
C ALA A 86 11.59 9.75 4.21
N ASP A 87 12.15 10.89 3.81
CA ASP A 87 12.00 11.35 2.42
C ASP A 87 12.68 10.31 1.50
N ALA A 88 12.13 9.10 1.43
CA ALA A 88 12.60 8.07 0.51
C ALA A 88 11.77 8.24 -0.75
N GLY A 89 12.29 9.12 -1.60
CA GLY A 89 11.64 9.62 -2.80
C GLY A 89 10.89 8.53 -3.58
N TYR A 90 9.73 8.93 -4.07
CA TYR A 90 9.28 8.48 -5.38
C TYR A 90 10.47 8.65 -6.33
N THR A 91 11.24 7.58 -6.55
CA THR A 91 12.16 7.48 -7.66
C THR A 91 11.28 7.44 -8.89
N GLY A 92 10.85 8.62 -9.32
CA GLY A 92 10.23 8.81 -10.59
C GLY A 92 11.11 8.08 -11.58
N THR A 93 10.52 7.12 -12.26
CA THR A 93 11.07 6.60 -13.49
C THR A 93 11.17 7.80 -14.44
N SER A 94 12.27 8.55 -14.35
CA SER A 94 12.65 9.53 -15.34
C SER A 94 13.01 8.71 -16.56
N ARG A 95 11.96 8.42 -17.33
CA ARG A 95 12.03 7.89 -18.68
C ARG A 95 13.12 8.67 -19.39
N GLY A 96 14.17 7.95 -19.81
CA GLY A 96 15.24 8.53 -20.59
C GLY A 96 14.66 9.27 -21.80
N ALA A 97 15.08 10.52 -21.95
CA ALA A 97 15.02 11.23 -23.22
C ALA A 97 16.41 11.79 -23.45
N GLY A 98 17.20 11.06 -24.26
CA GLY A 98 18.46 11.56 -24.76
C GLY A 98 18.26 12.85 -25.54
N SER A 99 19.11 13.83 -25.27
CA SER A 99 19.47 14.88 -26.23
C SER A 99 20.85 15.36 -25.83
N GLY A 100 21.85 15.01 -26.63
CA GLY A 100 23.24 15.36 -26.37
C GLY A 100 23.48 16.86 -26.44
N ARG A 101 24.50 17.31 -25.70
CA ARG A 101 25.57 18.23 -26.15
C ARG A 101 26.60 18.43 -25.03
N ALA A 102 27.86 18.38 -25.43
CA ALA A 102 29.06 18.39 -24.61
C ALA A 102 29.35 19.75 -23.93
N ALA A 103 30.02 19.73 -22.76
CA ALA A 103 31.35 20.30 -22.52
C ALA A 103 31.65 20.54 -21.01
N GLY A 104 32.74 19.94 -20.50
CA GLY A 104 33.70 20.64 -19.62
C GLY A 104 33.64 20.44 -18.10
N GLY A 105 34.56 19.58 -17.58
CA GLY A 105 35.17 19.59 -16.23
C GLY A 105 34.24 19.25 -15.06
N ARG A 106 34.56 18.39 -14.08
CA ARG A 106 35.80 18.22 -13.29
C ARG A 106 35.66 16.97 -12.41
N SER A 107 36.80 16.33 -12.16
CA SER A 107 37.07 15.08 -11.44
C SER A 107 36.30 14.86 -10.12
N ALA A 108 35.80 13.64 -9.94
CA ALA A 108 35.84 12.91 -8.68
C ALA A 108 36.00 11.41 -9.01
N VAL A 109 37.26 10.98 -9.07
CA VAL A 109 37.62 9.57 -8.94
C VAL A 109 37.29 9.16 -7.51
N ASP A 110 36.19 8.43 -7.32
CA ASP A 110 35.93 7.72 -6.07
C ASP A 110 36.12 6.23 -6.35
N ASN A 111 36.91 5.62 -5.49
CA ASN A 111 37.66 4.38 -5.65
C ASN A 111 36.74 3.16 -5.51
N ASP A 112 36.43 2.46 -6.60
CA ASP A 112 35.76 1.15 -6.58
C ASP A 112 36.81 0.03 -6.36
N GLU A 113 37.32 -0.10 -5.14
CA GLU A 113 38.14 -1.25 -4.70
C GLU A 113 37.93 -1.52 -3.19
N ASP A 114 36.83 -2.21 -2.84
CA ASP A 114 36.65 -3.13 -1.69
C ASP A 114 35.15 -3.50 -1.68
N ASP A 115 34.64 -4.65 -2.13
CA ASP A 115 34.74 -5.95 -1.48
C ASP A 115 34.19 -7.00 -2.48
N ARG A 116 35.09 -7.61 -3.24
CA ARG A 116 34.85 -8.89 -3.91
C ARG A 116 35.71 -9.93 -3.22
N ARG A 117 35.32 -10.40 -2.02
CA ARG A 117 35.81 -11.66 -1.41
C ARG A 117 35.21 -11.85 -0.02
N SER A 118 34.15 -12.66 0.08
CA SER A 118 34.06 -13.77 1.05
C SER A 118 32.65 -14.38 1.05
N TYR A 119 32.40 -15.28 0.12
CA TYR A 119 31.41 -16.35 0.33
C TYR A 119 32.03 -17.65 -0.19
N GLU A 120 33.09 -18.07 0.49
CA GLU A 120 33.59 -19.43 0.50
C GLU A 120 33.64 -19.91 1.95
N GLY A 121 33.07 -21.08 2.19
CA GLY A 121 33.06 -21.79 3.47
C GLY A 121 31.63 -21.94 4.00
N GLU A 122 31.17 -23.10 4.43
CA GLU A 122 31.75 -24.44 4.54
C GLU A 122 30.53 -25.29 4.88
N TYR A 123 30.18 -26.28 4.05
CA TYR A 123 29.07 -27.19 4.37
C TYR A 123 29.64 -28.28 5.28
N ASP A 124 29.66 -28.01 6.59
CA ASP A 124 30.12 -28.99 7.58
C ASP A 124 29.04 -30.05 7.81
N ASP A 125 29.50 -31.29 7.69
CA ASP A 125 28.85 -32.57 7.88
C ASP A 125 28.47 -32.76 9.37
N TYR A 126 27.17 -32.91 9.67
CA TYR A 126 26.67 -33.74 10.77
C TYR A 126 25.17 -34.08 10.62
#